data_AF-M1UK35-F1
#
_entry.id   AF-M1UK35-F1
#
_cell.length_a   1.000
_cell.length_b   1.000
_cell.length_c   1.000
_cell.angle_alpha   90.00
_cell.angle_beta   90.00
_cell.angle_gamma   90.00
#
_symmetry.space_group_name_H-M   'P 1'
#
loop_
_entity.id
_entity.type
_entity.pdbx_description
1 polymer ?
#
loop_
_entity_poly.entity_id
_entity_poly.type
_entity_poly.pdbx_seq_one_letter_code
_entity_poly.pdbx_strand_id
1 'polypeptide(L)'
;MLHPSLIDLAESAPECTDLATVRGVLTESLDLLSNALHHGEDPAELAGWLSQVITDAFHSPGLDATVVLTGPVGRGDALPTSPVRWLAVVEKQEDNPNDMISALLTEIGFVAEPIGAATREEWEARARAGEEPAAFLDAGTWVASIAQVDDKALLRDALDARPPAVETYEGLPSLDMVVNVRENLMIPTVKVARWAAHRAGSLAPTTAQRLIDARGVLTLDETDALTQVWKSALSLQSKRWMDHIHDKETTAWELPALQRATFGASARLLSEVIRSIEAREFEGGK
;
A
#
# COMPACT_ATOMS: atom_id res chain seq x y z
N MET A 1 18.90 6.23 -6.84
CA MET A 1 18.88 7.05 -8.08
C MET A 1 18.40 6.13 -9.18
N LEU A 2 17.20 6.40 -9.69
CA LEU A 2 16.52 5.53 -10.65
C LEU A 2 17.26 5.50 -11.99
N HIS A 3 17.17 4.35 -12.67
CA HIS A 3 17.67 4.22 -14.04
C HIS A 3 16.97 5.22 -15.00
N PRO A 4 17.65 5.80 -16.01
CA PRO A 4 17.06 6.78 -16.92
C PRO A 4 15.74 6.34 -17.57
N SER A 5 15.60 5.08 -17.96
CA SER A 5 14.35 4.57 -18.55
C SER A 5 13.15 4.66 -17.60
N LEU A 6 13.37 4.52 -16.28
CA LEU A 6 12.31 4.69 -15.28
C LEU A 6 11.89 6.15 -15.19
N ILE A 7 12.84 7.08 -15.30
CA ILE A 7 12.60 8.52 -15.30
C ILE A 7 11.84 8.91 -16.57
N ASP A 8 12.31 8.48 -17.74
CA ASP A 8 11.69 8.78 -19.03
C ASP A 8 10.23 8.31 -19.07
N LEU A 9 9.95 7.09 -18.59
CA LEU A 9 8.58 6.57 -18.53
C LEU A 9 7.70 7.40 -17.57
N ALA A 10 8.22 7.75 -16.39
CA ALA A 10 7.49 8.57 -15.42
C ALA A 10 7.18 9.97 -15.96
N GLU A 11 8.10 10.60 -16.70
CA GLU A 11 7.88 11.89 -17.35
C GLU A 11 6.84 11.80 -18.48
N SER A 12 6.71 10.66 -19.14
CA SER A 12 5.73 10.44 -20.21
C SER A 12 4.32 10.07 -19.71
N ALA A 13 4.21 9.47 -18.52
CA ALA A 13 2.96 8.99 -17.96
C ALA A 13 1.83 10.05 -17.90
N PRO A 14 2.05 11.30 -17.46
CA PRO A 14 0.98 12.31 -17.42
C PRO A 14 0.57 12.83 -18.80
N GLU A 15 1.36 12.59 -19.83
CA GLU A 15 1.17 13.13 -21.19
C GLU A 15 0.38 12.19 -22.10
N CYS A 16 -0.16 11.07 -21.58
CA CYS A 16 -0.97 10.15 -22.38
C CYS A 16 -2.24 10.85 -22.90
N THR A 17 -2.53 10.73 -24.20
CA THR A 17 -3.67 11.40 -24.86
C THR A 17 -4.81 10.46 -25.24
N ASP A 18 -4.60 9.15 -25.14
CA ASP A 18 -5.61 8.13 -25.38
C ASP A 18 -5.42 6.90 -24.48
N LEU A 19 -6.46 6.08 -24.36
CA LEU A 19 -6.48 4.88 -23.52
C LEU A 19 -5.45 3.84 -23.96
N ALA A 20 -5.11 3.79 -25.24
CA ALA A 20 -4.11 2.86 -25.77
C ALA A 20 -2.71 3.22 -25.28
N THR A 21 -2.41 4.52 -25.17
CA THR A 21 -1.15 5.05 -24.65
C THR A 21 -1.06 4.82 -23.14
N VAL A 22 -2.15 5.04 -22.39
CA VAL A 22 -2.23 4.70 -20.96
C VAL A 22 -1.92 3.21 -20.75
N ARG A 23 -2.55 2.33 -21.53
CA ARG A 23 -2.25 0.88 -21.49
C ARG A 23 -0.78 0.58 -21.78
N GLY A 24 -0.20 1.25 -22.79
CA GLY A 24 1.21 1.11 -23.16
C GLY A 24 2.14 1.46 -21.99
N VAL A 25 1.97 2.63 -21.40
CA VAL A 25 2.78 3.10 -20.26
C VAL A 25 2.68 2.15 -19.08
N LEU A 26 1.47 1.72 -18.72
CA LEU A 26 1.26 0.80 -17.60
C LEU A 26 1.87 -0.58 -17.87
N THR A 27 1.80 -1.08 -19.11
CA THR A 27 2.45 -2.35 -19.50
C THR A 27 3.97 -2.23 -19.40
N GLU A 28 4.55 -1.18 -19.99
CA GLU A 28 5.99 -0.93 -19.96
C GLU A 28 6.50 -0.72 -18.53
N SER A 29 5.67 -0.16 -17.64
CA SER A 29 6.03 0.02 -16.24
C SER A 29 6.33 -1.30 -15.53
N LEU A 30 5.60 -2.38 -15.85
CA LEU A 30 5.83 -3.71 -15.27
C LEU A 30 7.14 -4.34 -15.79
N ASP A 31 7.43 -4.15 -17.08
CA ASP A 31 8.67 -4.64 -17.69
C ASP A 31 9.90 -3.93 -17.11
N LEU A 32 9.85 -2.59 -17.03
CA LEU A 32 10.92 -1.81 -16.44
C LEU A 32 11.11 -2.11 -14.95
N LEU A 33 10.02 -2.29 -14.20
CA LEU A 33 10.09 -2.69 -12.80
C LEU A 33 10.80 -4.04 -12.63
N SER A 34 10.44 -5.03 -13.44
CA SER A 34 11.05 -6.36 -13.42
C SER A 34 12.55 -6.29 -13.68
N ASN A 35 12.95 -5.51 -14.69
CA ASN A 35 14.36 -5.30 -15.02
C ASN A 35 15.13 -4.59 -13.90
N ALA A 36 14.56 -3.51 -13.33
CA ALA A 36 15.18 -2.77 -12.23
C ALA A 36 15.39 -3.64 -10.99
N LEU A 37 14.39 -4.46 -10.62
CA LEU A 37 14.52 -5.41 -9.52
C LEU A 37 15.57 -6.50 -9.80
N HIS A 38 15.67 -6.99 -11.04
CA HIS A 38 16.74 -7.92 -11.45
C HIS A 38 18.14 -7.30 -11.30
N HIS A 39 18.27 -6.00 -11.53
CA HIS A 39 19.51 -5.25 -11.37
C HIS A 39 19.79 -4.79 -9.92
N GLY A 40 18.88 -5.10 -8.99
CA GLY A 40 19.07 -4.86 -7.56
C GLY A 40 18.78 -3.43 -7.10
N GLU A 41 17.98 -2.68 -7.85
CA GLU A 41 17.46 -1.39 -7.38
C GLU A 41 16.59 -1.54 -6.11
N ASP A 42 16.48 -0.48 -5.30
CA ASP A 42 15.78 -0.53 -4.01
C ASP A 42 14.25 -0.74 -4.23
N PRO A 43 13.68 -1.85 -3.74
CA PRO A 43 12.24 -2.12 -3.84
C PRO A 43 11.35 -1.01 -3.26
N ALA A 44 11.82 -0.26 -2.27
CA ALA A 44 11.06 0.86 -1.71
C ALA A 44 11.03 2.07 -2.63
N GLU A 45 12.15 2.40 -3.29
CA GLU A 45 12.19 3.45 -4.33
C GLU A 45 11.30 3.06 -5.51
N LEU A 46 11.37 1.79 -5.93
CA LEU A 46 10.58 1.27 -7.06
C LEU A 46 9.08 1.19 -6.78
N ALA A 47 8.67 0.87 -5.56
CA ALA A 47 7.25 0.90 -5.17
C ALA A 47 6.67 2.32 -5.23
N GLY A 48 7.45 3.31 -4.78
CA GLY A 48 7.10 4.73 -4.92
C GLY A 48 7.01 5.15 -6.38
N TRP A 49 8.00 4.76 -7.20
CA TRP A 49 8.00 5.02 -8.64
C TRP A 49 6.80 4.41 -9.36
N LEU A 50 6.48 3.13 -9.13
CA LEU A 50 5.33 2.47 -9.75
C LEU A 50 4.02 3.16 -9.36
N SER A 51 3.89 3.52 -8.08
CA SER A 51 2.72 4.26 -7.60
C SER A 51 2.55 5.60 -8.30
N GLN A 52 3.66 6.32 -8.53
CA GLN A 52 3.67 7.58 -9.25
C GLN A 52 3.27 7.39 -10.72
N VAL A 53 3.85 6.41 -11.43
CA VAL A 53 3.51 6.11 -12.83
C VAL A 53 2.03 5.79 -12.99
N ILE A 54 1.47 4.94 -12.13
CA ILE A 54 0.03 4.62 -12.16
C ILE A 54 -0.78 5.88 -11.90
N THR A 55 -0.36 6.70 -10.92
CA THR A 55 -1.03 7.97 -10.61
C THR A 55 -1.05 8.92 -11.77
N ASP A 56 0.09 9.17 -12.40
CA ASP A 56 0.21 10.13 -13.50
C ASP A 56 -0.53 9.63 -14.75
N ALA A 57 -0.43 8.34 -15.06
CA ALA A 57 -1.18 7.74 -16.16
C ALA A 57 -2.70 7.86 -15.96
N PHE A 58 -3.19 7.72 -14.72
CA PHE A 58 -4.62 7.84 -14.40
C PHE A 58 -5.11 9.29 -14.39
N HIS A 59 -4.24 10.27 -14.16
CA HIS A 59 -4.58 11.69 -14.23
C HIS A 59 -4.30 12.31 -15.61
N SER A 60 -3.78 11.53 -16.55
CA SER A 60 -3.55 11.96 -17.93
C SER A 60 -4.86 12.16 -18.69
N PRO A 61 -4.87 13.00 -19.75
CA PRO A 61 -6.03 13.14 -20.64
C PRO A 61 -6.52 11.82 -21.25
N GLY A 62 -5.64 10.84 -21.42
CA GLY A 62 -5.94 9.58 -22.10
C GLY A 62 -6.89 8.64 -21.36
N LEU A 63 -7.06 8.80 -20.04
CA LEU A 63 -8.03 8.00 -19.28
C LEU A 63 -9.49 8.47 -19.51
N ASP A 64 -9.68 9.76 -19.81
CA ASP A 64 -11.00 10.41 -19.92
C ASP A 64 -11.93 10.15 -18.73
N ALA A 65 -11.36 10.09 -17.52
CA ALA A 65 -12.10 9.89 -16.28
C ALA A 65 -11.45 10.65 -15.12
N THR A 66 -12.27 11.15 -14.18
CA THR A 66 -11.76 11.74 -12.93
C THR A 66 -11.76 10.68 -11.85
N VAL A 67 -10.57 10.33 -11.37
CA VAL A 67 -10.38 9.31 -10.34
C VAL A 67 -9.50 9.83 -9.22
N VAL A 68 -9.76 9.36 -8.01
CA VAL A 68 -8.88 9.58 -6.85
C VAL A 68 -8.33 8.23 -6.43
N LEU A 69 -7.04 8.02 -6.66
CA LEU A 69 -6.37 6.78 -6.27
C LEU A 69 -6.24 6.67 -4.76
N THR A 70 -6.38 5.45 -4.27
CA THR A 70 -6.30 5.11 -2.85
C THR A 70 -5.63 3.74 -2.67
N GLY A 71 -5.56 3.24 -1.44
CA GLY A 71 -4.94 1.98 -1.12
C GLY A 71 -3.44 2.00 -1.44
N PRO A 72 -2.86 0.88 -1.89
CA PRO A 72 -1.43 0.77 -2.16
C PRO A 72 -0.84 1.84 -3.08
N VAL A 73 -1.57 2.18 -4.15
CA VAL A 73 -1.12 3.21 -5.09
C VAL A 73 -1.15 4.59 -4.45
N GLY A 74 -2.26 4.97 -3.79
CA GLY A 74 -2.34 6.25 -3.08
C GLY A 74 -1.26 6.40 -2.01
N ARG A 75 -0.90 5.30 -1.32
CA ARG A 75 0.13 5.28 -0.28
C ARG A 75 1.58 5.25 -0.79
N GLY A 76 1.82 5.21 -2.10
CA GLY A 76 3.17 5.15 -2.63
C GLY A 76 3.89 3.83 -2.33
N ASP A 77 3.15 2.76 -2.05
CA ASP A 77 3.69 1.42 -1.76
C ASP A 77 3.11 0.33 -2.67
N ALA A 78 2.75 0.71 -3.91
CA ALA A 78 2.26 -0.21 -4.92
C ALA A 78 3.31 -1.27 -5.28
N LEU A 79 2.82 -2.48 -5.48
CA LEU A 79 3.53 -3.59 -6.08
C LEU A 79 2.67 -4.12 -7.23
N PRO A 80 3.23 -4.85 -8.20
CA PRO A 80 2.45 -5.42 -9.31
C PRO A 80 1.26 -6.26 -8.86
N THR A 81 1.39 -6.89 -7.69
CA THR A 81 0.38 -7.77 -7.10
C THR A 81 -0.57 -7.04 -6.16
N SER A 82 -0.33 -5.76 -5.88
CA SER A 82 -1.17 -4.95 -5.00
C SER A 82 -2.42 -4.51 -5.76
N PRO A 83 -3.59 -4.46 -5.10
CA PRO A 83 -4.78 -3.92 -5.74
C PRO A 83 -4.62 -2.44 -6.03
N VAL A 84 -4.96 -2.06 -7.25
CA VAL A 84 -5.17 -0.66 -7.66
C VAL A 84 -6.60 -0.30 -7.27
N ARG A 85 -6.73 0.66 -6.35
CA ARG A 85 -8.02 1.10 -5.79
C ARG A 85 -8.26 2.56 -6.10
N TRP A 86 -9.50 2.91 -6.41
CA TRP A 86 -9.86 4.28 -6.76
C TRP A 86 -11.31 4.64 -6.43
N LEU A 87 -11.54 5.92 -6.22
CA LEU A 87 -12.86 6.56 -6.18
C LEU A 87 -13.10 7.21 -7.54
N ALA A 88 -14.11 6.78 -8.29
CA ALA A 88 -14.50 7.47 -9.52
C ALA A 88 -15.41 8.66 -9.17
N VAL A 89 -15.03 9.85 -9.65
CA VAL A 89 -15.79 11.09 -9.48
C VAL A 89 -16.53 11.36 -10.79
N VAL A 90 -17.85 11.22 -10.75
CA VAL A 90 -18.72 11.34 -11.93
C VAL A 90 -19.71 12.49 -11.79
N GLU A 91 -20.21 13.04 -12.89
CA GLU A 91 -21.34 13.97 -12.83
C GLU A 91 -22.67 13.23 -12.68
N LYS A 92 -22.79 12.06 -13.30
CA LYS A 92 -23.96 11.18 -13.24
C LYS A 92 -23.52 9.73 -13.08
N GLN A 93 -24.34 8.94 -12.40
CA GLN A 93 -24.03 7.53 -12.13
C GLN A 93 -23.90 6.67 -13.41
N GLU A 94 -24.55 7.08 -14.50
CA GLU A 94 -24.48 6.42 -15.81
C GLU A 94 -23.09 6.55 -16.46
N ASP A 95 -22.31 7.56 -16.08
CA ASP A 95 -20.96 7.83 -16.60
C ASP A 95 -19.86 7.07 -15.83
N ASN A 96 -20.22 5.95 -15.20
CA ASN A 96 -19.32 5.18 -14.34
C ASN A 96 -18.15 4.55 -15.14
N PRO A 97 -16.88 4.97 -14.91
CA PRO A 97 -15.74 4.47 -15.66
C PRO A 97 -15.20 3.13 -15.11
N ASN A 98 -15.75 2.61 -14.00
CA ASN A 98 -15.14 1.51 -13.26
C ASN A 98 -14.97 0.23 -14.09
N ASP A 99 -15.91 -0.11 -14.95
CA ASP A 99 -15.81 -1.32 -15.78
C ASP A 99 -14.69 -1.20 -16.81
N MET A 100 -14.56 -0.02 -17.45
CA MET A 100 -13.49 0.25 -18.40
C MET A 100 -12.12 0.25 -17.72
N ILE A 101 -11.98 0.91 -16.56
CA ILE A 101 -10.71 0.94 -15.81
C ILE A 101 -10.35 -0.46 -15.31
N SER A 102 -11.33 -1.21 -14.81
CA SER A 102 -11.10 -2.57 -14.31
C SER A 102 -10.67 -3.51 -15.43
N ALA A 103 -11.28 -3.40 -16.62
CA ALA A 103 -10.89 -4.16 -17.80
C ALA A 103 -9.44 -3.81 -18.21
N LEU A 104 -9.11 -2.52 -18.33
CA LEU A 104 -7.77 -2.04 -18.65
C LEU A 104 -6.71 -2.64 -17.70
N LEU A 105 -6.93 -2.51 -16.39
CA LEU A 105 -5.99 -2.99 -15.38
C LEU A 105 -5.84 -4.52 -15.41
N THR A 106 -6.95 -5.24 -15.51
CA THR A 106 -6.95 -6.71 -15.53
C THR A 106 -6.28 -7.26 -16.78
N GLU A 107 -6.48 -6.63 -17.95
CA GLU A 107 -5.81 -7.00 -19.21
C GLU A 107 -4.28 -6.89 -19.11
N ILE A 108 -3.77 -5.91 -18.36
CA ILE A 108 -2.34 -5.70 -18.14
C ILE A 108 -1.77 -6.68 -17.10
N GLY A 109 -2.62 -7.19 -16.20
CA GLY A 109 -2.24 -8.09 -15.11
C GLY A 109 -2.21 -7.45 -13.73
N PHE A 110 -2.73 -6.22 -13.58
CA PHE A 110 -2.99 -5.63 -12.27
C PHE A 110 -4.28 -6.19 -11.66
N VAL A 111 -4.37 -6.10 -10.33
CA VAL A 111 -5.61 -6.39 -9.60
C VAL A 111 -6.43 -5.10 -9.49
N ALA A 112 -7.62 -5.09 -10.07
CA ALA A 112 -8.54 -3.95 -10.05
C ALA A 112 -9.56 -4.06 -8.92
N GLU A 113 -9.61 -3.06 -8.04
CA GLU A 113 -10.56 -3.01 -6.92
C GLU A 113 -11.18 -1.60 -6.79
N PRO A 114 -12.15 -1.23 -7.66
CA PRO A 114 -12.84 0.05 -7.53
C PRO A 114 -13.57 0.13 -6.19
N ILE A 115 -13.51 1.28 -5.52
CA ILE A 115 -14.35 1.57 -4.34
C ILE A 115 -15.78 1.84 -4.79
N GLY A 116 -15.94 2.56 -5.90
CA GLY A 116 -17.23 2.91 -6.45
C GLY A 116 -17.16 4.14 -7.37
N ALA A 117 -18.31 4.54 -7.87
CA ALA A 117 -18.51 5.80 -8.58
C ALA A 117 -19.59 6.60 -7.86
N ALA A 118 -19.33 7.89 -7.67
CA ALA A 118 -20.28 8.84 -7.10
C ALA A 118 -19.90 10.26 -7.50
N THR A 119 -20.84 11.19 -7.34
CA THR A 119 -20.54 12.62 -7.47
C THR A 119 -19.59 13.08 -6.37
N ARG A 120 -18.94 14.23 -6.58
CA ARG A 120 -18.10 14.84 -5.55
C ARG A 120 -18.86 15.07 -4.25
N GLU A 121 -20.08 15.60 -4.31
CA GLU A 121 -20.90 15.87 -3.13
C GLU A 121 -21.25 14.60 -2.35
N GLU A 122 -21.54 13.49 -3.06
CA GLU A 122 -21.81 12.20 -2.43
C GLU A 122 -20.57 11.63 -1.75
N TRP A 123 -19.40 11.70 -2.39
CA TRP A 123 -18.14 11.30 -1.76
C TRP A 123 -17.81 12.15 -0.54
N GLU A 124 -18.03 13.47 -0.60
CA GLU A 124 -17.86 14.36 0.55
C GLU A 124 -18.83 14.00 1.69
N ALA A 125 -20.08 13.64 1.37
CA ALA A 125 -21.06 13.19 2.35
C ALA A 125 -20.65 11.87 3.02
N ARG A 126 -20.20 10.87 2.25
CA ARG A 126 -19.69 9.58 2.79
C ARG A 126 -18.47 9.77 3.67
N ALA A 127 -17.55 10.65 3.25
CA ALA A 127 -16.37 11.00 4.05
C ALA A 127 -16.76 11.62 5.39
N ARG A 128 -17.72 12.55 5.42
CA ARG A 128 -18.23 13.16 6.66
C ARG A 128 -19.04 12.20 7.52
N ALA A 129 -19.66 11.18 6.90
CA ALA A 129 -20.35 10.10 7.61
C ALA A 129 -19.38 9.09 8.25
N GLY A 130 -18.09 9.13 7.88
CA GLY A 130 -17.07 8.22 8.38
C GLY A 130 -17.09 6.83 7.73
N GLU A 131 -17.61 6.74 6.51
CA GLU A 131 -17.51 5.53 5.69
C GLU A 131 -16.07 5.34 5.21
N GLU A 132 -15.57 4.10 5.17
CA GLU A 132 -14.23 3.73 4.66
C GLU A 132 -13.08 4.73 4.97
N PRO A 133 -12.87 5.14 6.23
CA PRO A 133 -11.91 6.20 6.57
C PRO A 133 -10.48 5.87 6.14
N ALA A 134 -10.12 4.58 6.11
CA ALA A 134 -8.81 4.13 5.62
C ALA A 134 -8.60 4.45 4.13
N ALA A 135 -9.63 4.28 3.29
CA ALA A 135 -9.54 4.60 1.87
C ALA A 135 -9.44 6.12 1.65
N PHE A 136 -10.17 6.93 2.41
CA PHE A 136 -10.08 8.38 2.28
C PHE A 136 -8.74 8.94 2.76
N LEU A 137 -8.20 8.43 3.86
CA LEU A 137 -6.87 8.82 4.32
C LEU A 137 -5.78 8.40 3.31
N ASP A 138 -5.86 7.20 2.74
CA ASP A 138 -4.91 6.69 1.73
C ASP A 138 -4.95 7.49 0.42
N ALA A 139 -6.04 8.17 0.11
CA ALA A 139 -6.11 9.07 -1.02
C ALA A 139 -5.31 10.37 -0.82
N GLY A 140 -5.23 10.90 0.42
CA GLY A 140 -4.49 12.13 0.75
C GLY A 140 -4.92 13.40 0.01
N THR A 141 -6.04 13.38 -0.69
CA THR A 141 -6.57 14.53 -1.44
C THR A 141 -7.61 15.32 -0.62
N TRP A 142 -8.50 16.06 -1.29
CA TRP A 142 -9.61 16.78 -0.65
C TRP A 142 -10.52 15.86 0.20
N VAL A 143 -10.60 14.57 -0.12
CA VAL A 143 -11.45 13.63 0.64
C VAL A 143 -10.85 13.29 2.00
N ALA A 144 -9.52 13.24 2.10
CA ALA A 144 -8.81 12.95 3.35
C ALA A 144 -9.02 14.07 4.39
N SER A 145 -9.05 15.33 3.95
CA SER A 145 -9.15 16.50 4.85
C SER A 145 -10.51 16.68 5.50
N ILE A 146 -11.55 16.06 4.94
CA ILE A 146 -12.93 16.14 5.43
C ILE A 146 -13.44 14.81 6.02
N ALA A 147 -12.66 13.74 5.89
CA ALA A 147 -13.04 12.42 6.37
C ALA A 147 -13.21 12.45 7.89
N GLN A 148 -14.38 12.00 8.35
CA GLN A 148 -14.64 11.76 9.76
C GLN A 148 -13.96 10.44 10.14
N VAL A 149 -13.01 10.51 11.07
CA VAL A 149 -12.23 9.35 11.50
C VAL A 149 -12.45 9.13 12.99
N ASP A 150 -12.82 7.91 13.36
CA ASP A 150 -12.77 7.45 14.74
C ASP A 150 -11.35 6.94 15.03
N ASP A 151 -10.54 7.77 15.70
CA ASP A 151 -9.16 7.46 16.09
C ASP A 151 -9.05 6.15 16.88
N LYS A 152 -10.03 5.85 17.76
CA LYS A 152 -10.01 4.61 18.56
C LYS A 152 -10.33 3.40 17.70
N ALA A 153 -11.25 3.51 16.74
CA ALA A 153 -11.52 2.45 15.80
C ALA A 153 -10.30 2.17 14.91
N LEU A 154 -9.62 3.23 14.46
CA LEU A 154 -8.41 3.13 13.64
C LEU A 154 -7.24 2.48 14.39
N LEU A 155 -7.06 2.83 15.68
CA LEU A 155 -6.09 2.16 16.55
C LEU A 155 -6.41 0.67 16.74
N ARG A 156 -7.67 0.34 17.06
CA ARG A 156 -8.08 -1.07 17.24
C ARG A 156 -7.83 -1.89 15.98
N ASP A 157 -8.22 -1.37 14.81
CA ASP A 157 -7.96 -2.03 13.53
C ASP A 157 -6.45 -2.28 13.30
N ALA A 158 -5.58 -1.35 13.70
CA ALA A 158 -4.14 -1.52 13.63
C ALA A 158 -3.60 -2.57 14.62
N LEU A 159 -4.13 -2.63 15.84
CA LEU A 159 -3.73 -3.61 16.85
C LEU A 159 -4.22 -5.03 16.51
N ASP A 160 -5.43 -5.15 15.99
CA ASP A 160 -6.05 -6.43 15.60
C ASP A 160 -5.34 -7.04 14.38
N ALA A 161 -4.65 -6.23 13.58
CA ALA A 161 -3.81 -6.69 12.48
C ALA A 161 -2.45 -7.25 12.92
N ARG A 162 -2.23 -7.51 14.21
CA ARG A 162 -0.96 -8.07 14.71
C ARG A 162 -0.56 -9.33 13.91
N PRO A 163 0.72 -9.46 13.50
CA PRO A 163 1.20 -10.69 12.87
C PRO A 163 0.94 -11.89 13.79
N PRO A 164 0.57 -13.06 13.24
CA PRO A 164 0.44 -14.26 14.05
C PRO A 164 1.77 -14.56 14.76
N ALA A 165 1.67 -15.06 16.00
CA ALA A 165 2.86 -15.52 16.71
C ALA A 165 3.55 -16.59 15.87
N VAL A 166 4.88 -16.46 15.70
CA VAL A 166 5.65 -17.48 14.99
C VAL A 166 5.56 -18.76 15.80
N GLU A 167 4.81 -19.72 15.30
CA GLU A 167 4.75 -21.04 15.91
C GLU A 167 6.14 -21.68 15.86
N THR A 168 6.53 -22.33 16.95
CA THR A 168 7.82 -23.03 17.01
C THR A 168 7.58 -24.51 17.25
N TYR A 169 8.27 -25.34 16.45
CA TYR A 169 8.31 -26.78 16.58
C TYR A 169 9.78 -27.20 16.72
N GLU A 170 10.13 -27.90 17.82
CA GLU A 170 11.51 -28.28 18.16
C GLU A 170 12.53 -27.12 18.15
N GLY A 171 12.10 -25.90 18.52
CA GLY A 171 12.95 -24.71 18.53
C GLY A 171 13.21 -24.08 17.15
N LEU A 172 12.56 -24.60 16.10
CA LEU A 172 12.54 -24.04 14.75
C LEU A 172 11.14 -23.47 14.44
N PRO A 173 10.99 -22.49 13.52
CA PRO A 173 9.67 -22.08 13.05
C PRO A 173 8.88 -23.27 12.50
N SER A 174 7.59 -23.36 12.84
CA SER A 174 6.67 -24.41 12.40
C SER A 174 6.70 -24.56 10.87
N LEU A 175 6.70 -25.82 10.42
CA LEU A 175 6.82 -26.17 9.00
C LEU A 175 5.54 -25.84 8.21
N ASP A 176 4.39 -25.81 8.88
CA ASP A 176 3.08 -25.62 8.26
C ASP A 176 2.59 -24.16 8.31
N MET A 177 3.37 -23.25 8.90
CA MET A 177 2.99 -21.85 9.01
C MET A 177 2.98 -21.20 7.62
N VAL A 178 1.79 -20.83 7.14
CA VAL A 178 1.60 -20.05 5.92
C VAL A 178 2.19 -18.65 6.12
N VAL A 179 3.12 -18.29 5.24
CA VAL A 179 3.75 -16.97 5.24
C VAL A 179 3.03 -16.08 4.24
N ASN A 180 2.29 -15.10 4.75
CA ASN A 180 1.71 -14.05 3.94
C ASN A 180 2.37 -12.71 4.27
N VAL A 181 3.31 -12.26 3.41
CA VAL A 181 4.05 -11.00 3.62
C VAL A 181 3.12 -9.80 3.65
N ARG A 182 2.06 -9.80 2.83
CA ARG A 182 1.10 -8.69 2.75
C ARG A 182 0.28 -8.60 4.03
N GLU A 183 -0.39 -9.69 4.40
CA GLU A 183 -1.27 -9.73 5.57
C GLU A 183 -0.50 -9.62 6.89
N ASN A 184 0.69 -10.21 6.95
CA ASN A 184 1.42 -10.32 8.22
C ASN A 184 2.43 -9.18 8.43
N LEU A 185 2.86 -8.46 7.39
CA LEU A 185 3.85 -7.38 7.53
C LEU A 185 3.37 -6.06 6.92
N MET A 186 2.95 -6.03 5.65
CA MET A 186 2.62 -4.77 4.97
C MET A 186 1.37 -4.10 5.55
N ILE A 187 0.24 -4.82 5.56
CA ILE A 187 -1.05 -4.29 6.02
C ILE A 187 -0.98 -3.79 7.47
N PRO A 188 -0.41 -4.52 8.43
CA PRO A 188 -0.34 -4.05 9.81
C PRO A 188 0.55 -2.82 9.95
N THR A 189 1.71 -2.78 9.28
CA THR A 189 2.58 -1.59 9.29
C THR A 189 1.88 -0.36 8.71
N VAL A 190 1.15 -0.53 7.61
CA VAL A 190 0.34 0.55 7.00
C VAL A 190 -0.74 1.03 7.95
N LYS A 191 -1.46 0.12 8.63
CA LYS A 191 -2.51 0.49 9.59
C LYS A 191 -1.95 1.29 10.77
N VAL A 192 -0.82 0.85 11.34
CA VAL A 192 -0.13 1.59 12.41
C VAL A 192 0.33 2.97 11.94
N ALA A 193 0.97 3.05 10.76
CA ALA A 193 1.42 4.32 10.19
C ALA A 193 0.24 5.28 9.94
N ARG A 194 -0.88 4.77 9.40
CA ARG A 194 -2.09 5.55 9.15
C ARG A 194 -2.69 6.10 10.44
N TRP A 195 -2.86 5.27 11.45
CA TRP A 195 -3.35 5.70 12.76
C TRP A 195 -2.44 6.79 13.37
N ALA A 196 -1.14 6.52 13.44
CA ALA A 196 -0.22 7.41 14.13
C ALA A 196 -0.08 8.77 13.43
N ALA A 197 -0.03 8.78 12.09
CA ALA A 197 0.01 10.01 11.31
C ALA A 197 -1.30 10.80 11.41
N HIS A 198 -2.45 10.12 11.36
CA HIS A 198 -3.76 10.76 11.56
C HIS A 198 -3.84 11.45 12.93
N ARG A 199 -3.42 10.75 13.99
CA ARG A 199 -3.40 11.30 15.35
C ARG A 199 -2.41 12.44 15.52
N ALA A 200 -1.33 12.45 14.73
CA ALA A 200 -0.40 13.57 14.64
C ALA A 200 -0.94 14.75 13.79
N GLY A 201 -2.13 14.63 13.21
CA GLY A 201 -2.75 15.65 12.36
C GLY A 201 -2.23 15.70 10.93
N SER A 202 -1.51 14.67 10.47
CA SER A 202 -1.00 14.59 9.11
C SER A 202 -2.07 14.09 8.14
N LEU A 203 -2.09 14.68 6.95
CA LEU A 203 -2.88 14.25 5.79
C LEU A 203 -2.01 13.55 4.73
N ALA A 204 -0.76 13.24 5.05
CA ALA A 204 0.14 12.60 4.10
C ALA A 204 -0.42 11.25 3.64
N PRO A 205 -0.55 11.01 2.32
CA PRO A 205 -1.04 9.73 1.84
C PRO A 205 0.02 8.62 1.97
N THR A 206 1.30 8.96 1.77
CA THR A 206 2.34 7.94 1.62
C THR A 206 2.74 7.29 2.94
N THR A 207 2.92 5.97 2.93
CA THR A 207 3.33 5.22 4.14
C THR A 207 4.66 5.74 4.69
N ALA A 208 5.62 6.04 3.82
CA ALA A 208 6.92 6.60 4.21
C ALA A 208 6.76 7.96 4.93
N GLN A 209 5.97 8.88 4.39
CA GLN A 209 5.76 10.19 5.01
C GLN A 209 4.96 10.07 6.31
N ARG A 210 3.96 9.19 6.36
CA ARG A 210 3.19 8.91 7.59
C ARG A 210 4.08 8.43 8.74
N LEU A 211 5.06 7.58 8.46
CA LEU A 211 6.02 7.16 9.48
C LEU A 211 6.89 8.33 9.97
N ILE A 212 7.27 9.25 9.09
CA ILE A 212 8.00 10.47 9.47
C ILE A 212 7.12 11.38 10.35
N ASP A 213 5.86 11.60 9.94
CA ASP A 213 4.93 12.51 10.59
C ASP A 213 4.36 11.95 11.89
N ALA A 214 4.40 10.63 12.08
CA ALA A 214 3.99 9.96 13.31
C ALA A 214 4.90 10.25 14.52
N ARG A 215 6.04 10.94 14.32
CA ARG A 215 6.95 11.34 15.40
C ARG A 215 6.22 12.19 16.43
N GLY A 216 6.20 11.73 17.68
CA GLY A 216 5.47 12.35 18.78
C GLY A 216 4.22 11.58 19.20
N VAL A 217 3.65 10.77 18.30
CA VAL A 217 2.68 9.70 18.63
C VAL A 217 3.39 8.36 18.81
N LEU A 218 4.36 8.08 17.92
CA LEU A 218 5.28 6.95 18.02
C LEU A 218 6.63 7.42 18.58
N THR A 219 7.32 6.51 19.26
CA THR A 219 8.73 6.73 19.63
C THR A 219 9.63 6.66 18.38
N LEU A 220 10.87 7.15 18.50
CA LEU A 220 11.85 7.04 17.42
C LEU A 220 12.14 5.57 17.09
N ASP A 221 12.32 4.73 18.11
CA ASP A 221 12.57 3.29 17.95
C ASP A 221 11.38 2.58 17.26
N GLU A 222 10.14 2.93 17.62
CA GLU A 222 8.94 2.38 16.97
C GLU A 222 8.87 2.78 15.49
N THR A 223 9.21 4.03 15.19
CA THR A 223 9.21 4.56 13.81
C THR A 223 10.28 3.90 12.95
N ASP A 224 11.50 3.76 13.49
CA ASP A 224 12.62 3.12 12.79
C ASP A 224 12.33 1.63 12.56
N ALA A 225 11.77 0.95 13.56
CA ALA A 225 11.34 -0.44 13.47
C ALA A 225 10.28 -0.63 12.38
N LEU A 226 9.22 0.19 12.36
CA LEU A 226 8.18 0.12 11.34
C LEU A 226 8.72 0.43 9.94
N THR A 227 9.63 1.39 9.81
CA THR A 227 10.30 1.70 8.54
C THR A 227 11.10 0.50 8.04
N GLN A 228 11.83 -0.18 8.94
CA GLN A 228 12.57 -1.39 8.60
C GLN A 228 11.63 -2.53 8.19
N VAL A 229 10.51 -2.74 8.88
CA VAL A 229 9.51 -3.75 8.54
C VAL A 229 8.90 -3.47 7.17
N TRP A 230 8.49 -2.23 6.91
CA TRP A 230 7.90 -1.82 5.63
C TRP A 230 8.86 -2.08 4.46
N LYS A 231 10.11 -1.63 4.55
CA LYS A 231 11.13 -1.88 3.51
C LYS A 231 11.41 -3.38 3.32
N SER A 232 11.47 -4.13 4.41
CA SER A 232 11.69 -5.59 4.35
C SER A 232 10.52 -6.30 3.67
N ALA A 233 9.29 -5.89 3.96
CA ALA A 233 8.08 -6.46 3.38
C ALA A 233 8.00 -6.18 1.88
N LEU A 234 8.30 -4.95 1.44
CA LEU A 234 8.43 -4.61 0.02
C LEU A 234 9.49 -5.47 -0.67
N SER A 235 10.68 -5.61 -0.08
CA SER A 235 11.74 -6.45 -0.63
C SER A 235 11.34 -7.92 -0.77
N LEU A 236 10.69 -8.49 0.25
CA LEU A 236 10.21 -9.87 0.22
C LEU A 236 9.14 -10.07 -0.85
N GLN A 237 8.16 -9.17 -0.93
CA GLN A 237 7.06 -9.30 -1.89
C GLN A 237 7.53 -9.06 -3.33
N SER A 238 8.46 -8.13 -3.57
CA SER A 238 9.07 -7.93 -4.90
C SER A 238 9.84 -9.16 -5.37
N LYS A 239 10.57 -9.84 -4.47
CA LYS A 239 11.24 -11.11 -4.79
C LYS A 239 10.24 -12.22 -5.14
N ARG A 240 9.18 -12.37 -4.34
CA ARG A 240 8.11 -13.35 -4.63
C ARG A 240 7.43 -13.10 -5.97
N TRP A 241 7.27 -11.83 -6.35
CA TRP A 241 6.75 -11.47 -7.66
C TRP A 241 7.71 -11.89 -8.79
N MET A 242 8.99 -11.54 -8.68
CA MET A 242 10.03 -11.95 -9.66
C MET A 242 10.16 -13.47 -9.78
N ASP A 243 10.03 -14.20 -8.67
CA ASP A 243 10.10 -15.66 -8.64
C ASP A 243 8.80 -16.33 -9.15
N HIS A 244 7.79 -15.55 -9.56
CA HIS A 244 6.47 -16.01 -10.01
C HIS A 244 5.75 -16.93 -9.00
N ILE A 245 5.94 -16.69 -7.70
CA ILE A 245 5.32 -17.44 -6.59
C ILE A 245 4.38 -16.59 -5.73
N HIS A 246 4.05 -15.38 -6.19
CA HIS A 246 3.26 -14.42 -5.42
C HIS A 246 1.82 -14.89 -5.13
N ASP A 247 1.22 -15.69 -6.01
CA ASP A 247 -0.14 -16.23 -5.85
C ASP A 247 -0.20 -17.58 -5.12
N LYS A 248 0.96 -18.18 -4.80
CA LYS A 248 1.01 -19.47 -4.10
C LYS A 248 1.01 -19.22 -2.59
N GLU A 249 0.10 -19.88 -1.88
CA GLU A 249 0.29 -20.07 -0.44
C GLU A 249 1.66 -20.72 -0.24
N THR A 250 2.53 -20.02 0.48
CA THR A 250 3.91 -20.46 0.68
C THR A 250 4.09 -20.70 2.16
N THR A 251 4.48 -21.91 2.52
CA THR A 251 4.89 -22.21 3.88
C THR A 251 6.25 -21.59 4.17
N ALA A 252 6.58 -21.36 5.44
CA ALA A 252 7.88 -20.80 5.81
C ALA A 252 9.08 -21.57 5.23
N TRP A 253 8.93 -22.87 4.94
CA TRP A 253 10.01 -23.71 4.45
C TRP A 253 10.26 -23.64 2.93
N GLU A 254 9.25 -23.20 2.18
CA GLU A 254 9.35 -22.98 0.74
C GLU A 254 10.05 -21.65 0.40
N LEU A 255 10.22 -20.78 1.39
CA LEU A 255 11.03 -19.58 1.26
C LEU A 255 12.53 -19.91 1.37
N PRO A 256 13.39 -19.26 0.56
CA PRO A 256 14.83 -19.30 0.76
C PRO A 256 15.20 -18.91 2.20
N ALA A 257 16.24 -19.54 2.77
CA ALA A 257 16.60 -19.39 4.18
C ALA A 257 16.77 -17.92 4.63
N LEU A 258 17.35 -17.09 3.77
CA LEU A 258 17.49 -15.64 4.02
C LEU A 258 16.13 -14.94 4.09
N GLN A 259 15.22 -15.23 3.15
CA GLN A 259 13.88 -14.63 3.13
C GLN A 259 13.06 -15.04 4.36
N ARG A 260 13.14 -16.32 4.75
CA ARG A 260 12.51 -16.83 5.99
C ARG A 260 13.04 -16.09 7.23
N ALA A 261 14.36 -15.90 7.32
CA ALA A 261 14.96 -15.19 8.45
C ALA A 261 14.52 -13.72 8.50
N THR A 262 14.50 -13.03 7.35
CA THR A 262 14.00 -11.66 7.24
C THR A 262 12.54 -11.57 7.66
N PHE A 263 11.67 -12.45 7.14
CA PHE A 263 10.25 -12.47 7.51
C PHE A 263 10.06 -12.65 9.02
N GLY A 264 10.71 -13.65 9.62
CA GLY A 264 10.59 -13.91 11.06
C GLY A 264 11.12 -12.77 11.93
N ALA A 265 12.20 -12.10 11.51
CA ALA A 265 12.72 -10.92 12.21
C ALA A 265 11.75 -9.74 12.12
N SER A 266 11.22 -9.45 10.93
CA SER A 266 10.24 -8.37 10.71
C SER A 266 8.93 -8.61 11.47
N ALA A 267 8.43 -9.84 11.50
CA ALA A 267 7.19 -10.18 12.22
C ALA A 267 7.33 -9.99 13.74
N ARG A 268 8.48 -10.39 14.32
CA ARG A 268 8.77 -10.15 15.74
C ARG A 268 8.89 -8.66 16.04
N LEU A 269 9.65 -7.94 15.24
CA LEU A 269 9.86 -6.49 15.39
C LEU A 269 8.53 -5.72 15.33
N LEU A 270 7.68 -6.03 14.36
CA LEU A 270 6.33 -5.46 14.24
C LEU A 270 5.43 -5.81 15.44
N SER A 271 5.47 -7.05 15.91
CA SER A 271 4.70 -7.49 17.07
C SER A 271 5.13 -6.76 18.35
N GLU A 272 6.43 -6.49 18.51
CA GLU A 272 6.97 -5.72 19.64
C GLU A 272 6.49 -4.27 19.61
N VAL A 273 6.48 -3.63 18.43
CA VAL A 273 5.93 -2.28 18.25
C VAL A 273 4.44 -2.24 18.58
N ILE A 274 3.64 -3.15 18.01
CA ILE A 274 2.19 -3.21 18.27
C ILE A 274 1.91 -3.41 19.76
N ARG A 275 2.67 -4.29 20.45
CA ARG A 275 2.55 -4.49 21.90
C ARG A 275 2.93 -3.24 22.69
N SER A 276 3.98 -2.53 22.30
CA SER A 276 4.40 -1.27 22.93
C SER A 276 3.31 -0.19 22.82
N ILE A 277 2.71 -0.06 21.65
CA ILE A 277 1.58 0.86 21.40
C ILE A 277 0.37 0.45 22.27
N GLU A 278 -0.01 -0.83 22.27
CA GLU A 278 -1.14 -1.32 23.06
C GLU A 278 -0.98 -1.01 24.56
N ALA A 279 0.20 -1.31 25.13
CA ALA A 279 0.49 -1.03 26.53
C ALA A 279 0.38 0.48 26.84
N ARG A 280 0.89 1.34 25.94
CA ARG A 280 0.83 2.79 26.10
C ARG A 280 -0.61 3.34 26.04
N GLU A 281 -1.39 2.88 25.07
CA GLU A 281 -2.72 3.44 24.78
C GLU A 281 -3.86 2.86 25.62
N PHE A 282 -3.71 1.61 26.12
CA PHE A 282 -4.77 0.93 26.88
C PHE A 282 -4.40 0.62 28.32
N GLU A 283 -3.12 0.43 28.66
CA GLU A 283 -2.70 0.08 30.03
C GLU A 283 -2.18 1.28 30.82
N GLY A 284 -1.57 2.27 30.15
CA GLY A 284 -1.02 3.50 30.77
C GLY A 284 -2.04 4.59 31.13
N GLY A 285 -3.34 4.35 30.90
CA GLY A 285 -4.43 5.29 31.19
C GLY A 285 -5.12 5.11 32.56
N LYS A 286 -4.47 4.42 33.51
CA LYS A 286 -4.94 4.28 34.90
C LYS A 286 -4.16 5.17 35.85
#